data_AF-A0A1X6MYV4-F1
#
_entry.id   AF-A0A1X6MYV4-F1
#
_cell.length_a   1.000
_cell.length_b   1.000
_cell.length_c   1.000
_cell.angle_alpha   90.00
_cell.angle_beta   90.00
_cell.angle_gamma   90.00
#
_symmetry.space_group_name_H-M   'P 1'
#
loop_
_entity.id
_entity.type
_entity.pdbx_description
1 polymer ?
#
loop_
_entity_poly.entity_id
_entity_poly.type
_entity_poly.pdbx_seq_one_letter_code
_entity_poly.pdbx_strand_id
1 'polypeptide(L)'
;GVFDLVPVERLVVDEASQIDTFEFMHLFHKFKELQKICFFGDPKQLPPYGKEAAPRIQTIFDFKHIKPAAFFLETQYRMPIPVGDFISKHVYNSKLRSDHRITVMSCVKFVNVSKGEETKVGSSWMNMEEVHAVMNLVRYYYKTKDFCVITPYDAQRGAIQKSLKAADLPWDMVYNVDSFQGTSATNIAV
;
A
#
# COMPACT_ATOMS: atom_id res chain seq x y z
N GLY A 1 -31.00 -14.38 -16.29
CA GLY A 1 -29.57 -14.66 -16.08
C GLY A 1 -29.36 -15.43 -14.78
N VAL A 2 -28.16 -15.93 -14.50
CA VAL A 2 -27.86 -16.77 -13.31
C VAL A 2 -28.34 -16.13 -11.99
N PHE A 3 -28.29 -14.80 -11.87
CA PHE A 3 -28.72 -14.07 -10.68
C PHE A 3 -30.25 -13.98 -10.49
N ASP A 4 -31.05 -14.33 -11.50
CA ASP A 4 -32.51 -14.42 -11.37
C ASP A 4 -32.93 -15.76 -10.74
N LEU A 5 -32.06 -16.78 -10.83
CA LEU A 5 -32.26 -18.11 -10.22
C LEU A 5 -31.62 -18.19 -8.82
N VAL A 6 -30.50 -17.49 -8.62
CA VAL A 6 -29.80 -17.41 -7.34
C VAL A 6 -29.51 -15.93 -7.04
N PRO A 7 -30.38 -15.26 -6.27
CA PRO A 7 -30.23 -13.85 -5.97
C PRO A 7 -28.99 -13.57 -5.12
N VAL A 8 -28.36 -12.41 -5.33
CA VAL A 8 -27.23 -11.96 -4.52
C VAL A 8 -27.76 -11.33 -3.24
N GLU A 9 -27.69 -12.07 -2.13
CA GLU A 9 -28.16 -11.61 -0.82
C GLU A 9 -27.08 -10.94 0.04
N ARG A 10 -25.81 -11.24 -0.24
CA ARG A 10 -24.66 -10.80 0.59
C ARG A 10 -23.54 -10.29 -0.30
N LEU A 11 -23.04 -9.10 0.01
CA LEU A 11 -21.94 -8.47 -0.70
C LEU A 11 -20.80 -8.18 0.28
N VAL A 12 -19.59 -8.63 -0.07
CA VAL A 12 -18.35 -8.27 0.62
C VAL A 12 -17.54 -7.43 -0.34
N VAL A 13 -17.14 -6.25 0.11
CA VAL A 13 -16.28 -5.34 -0.64
C VAL A 13 -14.99 -5.19 0.13
N ASP A 14 -13.89 -5.63 -0.49
CA ASP A 14 -12.55 -5.41 0.03
C ASP A 14 -11.96 -4.12 -0.55
N GLU A 15 -11.00 -3.51 0.14
CA GLU A 15 -10.36 -2.24 -0.24
C GLU A 15 -11.37 -1.10 -0.54
N ALA A 16 -12.51 -1.09 0.16
CA ALA A 16 -13.61 -0.14 -0.05
C ALA A 16 -13.23 1.33 0.21
N SER A 17 -12.09 1.58 0.85
CA SER A 17 -11.51 2.92 1.03
C SER A 17 -10.90 3.49 -0.25
N GLN A 18 -10.73 2.66 -1.29
CA GLN A 18 -10.23 3.07 -2.61
C GLN A 18 -11.34 3.23 -3.65
N ILE A 19 -12.60 3.01 -3.27
CA ILE A 19 -13.74 3.03 -4.18
C ILE A 19 -14.60 4.25 -3.90
N ASP A 20 -14.94 5.00 -4.95
CA ASP A 20 -15.93 6.07 -4.86
C ASP A 20 -17.32 5.49 -4.58
N THR A 21 -18.07 6.12 -3.68
CA THR A 21 -19.37 5.63 -3.24
C THR A 21 -20.38 5.55 -4.39
N PHE A 22 -20.23 6.39 -5.42
CA PHE A 22 -21.06 6.32 -6.63
C PHE A 22 -20.95 4.98 -7.37
N GLU A 23 -19.81 4.30 -7.27
CA GLU A 23 -19.62 2.96 -7.84
C GLU A 23 -20.50 1.90 -7.16
N PHE A 24 -20.99 2.13 -5.93
CA PHE A 24 -21.90 1.16 -5.31
C PHE A 24 -23.35 1.31 -5.78
N MET A 25 -23.74 2.47 -6.32
CA MET A 25 -25.14 2.75 -6.66
C MET A 25 -25.67 1.82 -7.76
N HIS A 26 -24.83 1.51 -8.76
CA HIS A 26 -25.22 0.60 -9.84
C HIS A 26 -25.36 -0.85 -9.33
N LEU A 27 -24.55 -1.27 -8.34
CA LEU A 27 -24.65 -2.57 -7.70
C LEU A 27 -25.94 -2.70 -6.88
N PHE A 28 -26.29 -1.66 -6.10
CA PHE A 28 -27.53 -1.64 -5.31
C PHE A 28 -28.77 -1.55 -6.20
N HIS A 29 -28.64 -0.91 -7.38
CA HIS A 29 -29.71 -0.94 -8.36
C HIS A 29 -29.89 -2.35 -8.94
N LYS A 30 -28.79 -3.04 -9.27
CA LYS A 30 -28.83 -4.36 -9.91
C LYS A 30 -29.30 -5.48 -8.96
N PHE A 31 -28.81 -5.49 -7.73
CA PHE A 31 -29.07 -6.55 -6.76
C PHE A 31 -30.13 -6.12 -5.75
N LYS A 32 -31.40 -6.36 -6.09
CA LYS A 32 -32.57 -5.95 -5.27
C LYS A 32 -32.77 -6.76 -3.99
N GLU A 33 -32.33 -8.00 -4.00
CA GLU A 33 -32.46 -8.96 -2.88
C GLU A 33 -31.29 -8.86 -1.87
N LEU A 34 -30.49 -7.78 -1.92
CA LEU A 34 -29.31 -7.62 -1.09
C LEU A 34 -29.71 -7.36 0.37
N GLN A 35 -29.36 -8.28 1.27
CA GLN A 35 -29.73 -8.25 2.69
C GLN A 35 -28.59 -7.74 3.59
N LYS A 36 -27.34 -8.05 3.23
CA LYS A 36 -26.17 -7.68 4.03
C LYS A 36 -25.00 -7.23 3.17
N ILE A 37 -24.34 -6.17 3.60
CA ILE A 37 -23.14 -5.63 2.95
C ILE A 37 -22.06 -5.46 4.01
N CYS A 38 -20.84 -5.89 3.70
CA CYS A 38 -19.67 -5.72 4.54
C CYS A 38 -18.58 -5.00 3.75
N PHE A 39 -18.10 -3.88 4.27
CA PHE A 39 -17.02 -3.09 3.69
C PHE A 39 -15.76 -3.28 4.53
N PHE A 40 -14.69 -3.71 3.88
CA PHE A 40 -13.35 -3.79 4.44
C PHE A 40 -12.48 -2.74 3.76
N GLY A 41 -11.62 -2.08 4.52
CA GLY A 41 -10.78 -1.01 4.01
C GLY A 41 -10.22 -0.17 5.15
N ASP A 42 -9.32 0.73 4.79
CA ASP A 42 -8.63 1.59 5.74
C ASP A 42 -8.57 3.03 5.22
N PRO A 43 -9.34 3.97 5.81
CA PRO A 43 -9.34 5.37 5.40
C PRO A 43 -8.02 6.11 5.69
N LYS A 44 -7.04 5.46 6.35
CA LYS A 44 -5.69 5.98 6.55
C LYS A 44 -4.70 5.55 5.46
N GLN A 45 -5.09 4.64 4.56
CA GLN A 45 -4.28 4.23 3.41
C GLN A 45 -4.61 5.04 2.16
N LEU A 46 -4.20 4.56 0.97
CA LEU A 46 -4.37 5.29 -0.28
C LEU A 46 -5.85 5.61 -0.55
N PRO A 47 -6.17 6.86 -0.93
CA PRO A 47 -7.51 7.24 -1.33
C PRO A 47 -7.86 6.66 -2.71
N PRO A 48 -9.13 6.77 -3.14
CA PRO A 48 -9.51 6.44 -4.50
C PRO A 48 -8.67 7.17 -5.53
N TYR A 49 -8.35 6.48 -6.62
CA TYR A 49 -7.61 7.06 -7.74
C TYR A 49 -8.30 8.34 -8.25
N GLY A 50 -7.52 9.39 -8.46
CA GLY A 50 -8.04 10.67 -8.96
C GLY A 50 -8.69 11.58 -7.90
N LYS A 51 -8.70 11.20 -6.61
CA LYS A 51 -9.20 12.10 -5.53
C LYS A 51 -8.47 13.45 -5.50
N GLU A 52 -7.19 13.49 -5.88
CA GLU A 52 -6.41 14.73 -5.99
C GLU A 52 -6.97 15.68 -7.07
N ALA A 53 -7.46 15.13 -8.19
CA ALA A 53 -8.10 15.88 -9.27
C ALA A 53 -9.58 16.15 -9.01
N ALA A 54 -10.24 15.31 -8.21
CA ALA A 54 -11.66 15.38 -7.88
C ALA A 54 -11.90 15.32 -6.36
N PRO A 55 -11.78 16.46 -5.64
CA PRO A 55 -11.89 16.50 -4.17
C PRO A 55 -13.25 16.06 -3.61
N ARG A 56 -14.27 15.96 -4.46
CA ARG A 56 -15.62 15.53 -4.10
C ARG A 56 -15.78 14.02 -4.01
N ILE A 57 -14.78 13.22 -4.41
CA ILE A 57 -14.82 11.78 -4.27
C ILE A 57 -14.90 11.41 -2.78
N GLN A 58 -15.90 10.62 -2.44
CA GLN A 58 -16.16 10.16 -1.08
C GLN A 58 -16.21 8.64 -1.03
N THR A 59 -15.61 8.08 -0.01
CA THR A 59 -15.64 6.64 0.27
C THR A 59 -16.75 6.34 1.27
N ILE A 60 -17.09 5.06 1.42
CA ILE A 60 -18.09 4.63 2.40
C ILE A 60 -17.70 5.02 3.85
N PHE A 61 -16.40 5.17 4.12
CA PHE A 61 -15.86 5.54 5.43
C PHE A 61 -16.02 7.03 5.77
N ASP A 62 -16.39 7.87 4.80
CA ASP A 62 -16.59 9.30 5.01
C ASP A 62 -17.97 9.61 5.62
N PHE A 63 -18.94 8.70 5.48
CA PHE A 63 -20.31 8.90 5.95
C PHE A 63 -20.46 8.70 7.46
N LYS A 64 -20.87 9.78 8.16
CA LYS A 64 -21.03 9.80 9.62
C LYS A 64 -21.98 8.74 10.17
N HIS A 65 -23.03 8.38 9.44
CA HIS A 65 -24.03 7.40 9.87
C HIS A 65 -23.54 5.95 9.78
N ILE A 66 -22.45 5.69 9.03
CA ILE A 66 -21.84 4.36 8.88
C ILE A 66 -20.78 4.12 9.96
N LYS A 67 -20.09 5.18 10.41
CA LYS A 67 -19.01 5.11 11.40
C LYS A 67 -19.37 4.37 12.70
N PRO A 68 -20.59 4.50 13.28
CA PRO A 68 -20.94 3.75 14.50
C PRO A 68 -20.97 2.23 14.31
N ALA A 69 -21.18 1.75 13.08
CA ALA A 69 -21.16 0.34 12.75
C ALA A 69 -19.75 -0.17 12.38
N ALA A 70 -18.76 0.73 12.30
CA ALA A 70 -17.40 0.36 11.93
C ALA A 70 -16.71 -0.36 13.10
N PHE A 71 -16.09 -1.49 12.80
CA PHE A 71 -15.26 -2.24 13.73
C PHE A 71 -13.78 -2.06 13.35
N PHE A 72 -12.97 -1.57 14.29
CA PHE A 72 -11.54 -1.40 14.07
C PHE A 72 -10.78 -2.68 14.42
N LEU A 73 -10.13 -3.28 13.44
CA LEU A 73 -9.23 -4.42 13.65
C LEU A 73 -7.91 -3.92 14.22
N GLU A 74 -7.76 -4.04 15.54
CA GLU A 74 -6.67 -3.42 16.28
C GLU A 74 -5.39 -4.24 16.37
N THR A 75 -5.34 -5.48 15.86
CA THR A 75 -4.12 -6.31 15.89
C THR A 75 -3.59 -6.54 14.49
N GLN A 76 -2.32 -6.17 14.25
CA GLN A 76 -1.60 -6.46 13.01
C GLN A 76 -0.62 -7.62 13.23
N TYR A 77 -0.51 -8.50 12.22
CA TYR A 77 0.33 -9.70 12.27
C TYR A 77 1.47 -9.69 11.23
N ARG A 78 1.61 -8.61 10.44
CA ARG A 78 2.47 -8.56 9.26
C ARG A 78 3.82 -7.93 9.55
N MET A 79 3.82 -6.80 10.23
CA MET A 79 5.00 -5.95 10.41
C MET A 79 5.73 -6.32 11.70
N PRO A 80 7.08 -6.29 11.70
CA PRO A 80 7.86 -6.32 12.94
C PRO A 80 7.36 -5.28 13.96
N ILE A 81 7.42 -5.64 15.25
CA ILE A 81 6.89 -4.79 16.33
C ILE A 81 7.43 -3.36 16.25
N PRO A 82 8.75 -3.11 16.04
CA PRO A 82 9.26 -1.73 15.93
C PRO A 82 8.63 -0.91 14.79
N VAL A 83 8.34 -1.53 13.65
CA VAL A 83 7.69 -0.88 12.50
C VAL A 83 6.22 -0.62 12.83
N GLY A 84 5.53 -1.65 13.33
CA GLY A 84 4.12 -1.56 13.68
C GLY A 84 3.86 -0.50 14.76
N ASP A 85 4.72 -0.39 15.76
CA ASP A 85 4.62 0.60 16.82
C ASP A 85 4.83 2.03 16.30
N PHE A 86 5.81 2.22 15.40
CA PHE A 86 6.02 3.50 14.75
C PHE A 86 4.78 3.95 13.96
N ILE A 87 4.21 3.06 13.14
CA ILE A 87 3.01 3.36 12.34
C ILE A 87 1.80 3.57 13.25
N SER A 88 1.62 2.72 14.27
CA SER A 88 0.56 2.83 15.26
C SER A 88 0.55 4.21 15.91
N LYS A 89 1.71 4.68 16.38
CA LYS A 89 1.87 5.98 17.02
C LYS A 89 1.51 7.15 16.10
N HIS A 90 2.00 7.15 14.86
CA HIS A 90 1.89 8.33 13.98
C HIS A 90 0.64 8.34 13.08
N VAL A 91 0.06 7.17 12.79
CA VAL A 91 -1.08 7.04 11.85
C VAL A 91 -2.37 6.67 12.57
N TYR A 92 -2.29 5.78 13.57
CA TYR A 92 -3.46 5.19 14.24
C TYR A 92 -3.63 5.63 15.70
N ASN A 93 -2.94 6.68 16.16
CA ASN A 93 -3.02 7.20 17.52
C ASN A 93 -2.77 6.12 18.60
N SER A 94 -1.76 5.27 18.38
CA SER A 94 -1.36 4.16 19.26
C SER A 94 -2.43 3.07 19.46
N LYS A 95 -3.44 2.99 18.59
CA LYS A 95 -4.51 1.99 18.68
C LYS A 95 -4.18 0.66 18.00
N LEU A 96 -3.18 0.62 17.13
CA LEU A 96 -2.79 -0.60 16.42
C LEU A 96 -1.75 -1.36 17.25
N ARG A 97 -2.05 -2.61 17.60
CA ARG A 97 -1.18 -3.53 18.34
C ARG A 97 -0.45 -4.45 17.39
N SER A 98 0.81 -4.75 17.70
CA SER A 98 1.66 -5.62 16.90
C SER A 98 1.79 -7.00 17.54
N ASP A 99 1.48 -8.05 16.78
CA ASP A 99 1.81 -9.44 17.13
C ASP A 99 2.73 -10.02 16.07
N HIS A 100 4.04 -10.01 16.36
CA HIS A 100 5.05 -10.48 15.42
C HIS A 100 6.31 -10.96 16.14
N ARG A 101 6.94 -12.01 15.60
CA ARG A 101 8.15 -12.64 16.18
C ARG A 101 9.38 -11.72 16.25
N ILE A 102 9.46 -10.73 15.36
CA ILE A 102 10.59 -9.78 15.31
C ILE A 102 10.27 -8.58 16.18
N THR A 103 10.98 -8.47 17.31
CA THR A 103 10.77 -7.45 18.35
C THR A 103 11.92 -6.44 18.46
N VAL A 104 13.04 -6.70 17.79
CA VAL A 104 14.28 -5.93 17.91
C VAL A 104 14.38 -4.82 16.86
N MET A 105 14.85 -3.64 17.28
CA MET A 105 14.95 -2.44 16.43
C MET A 105 15.91 -2.61 15.24
N SER A 106 16.84 -3.58 15.29
CA SER A 106 17.79 -3.87 14.21
C SER A 106 17.13 -4.31 12.89
N CYS A 107 15.82 -4.61 12.90
CA CYS A 107 15.03 -4.90 11.70
C CYS A 107 14.75 -3.66 10.83
N VAL A 108 14.93 -2.45 11.37
CA VAL A 108 14.76 -1.19 10.63
C VAL A 108 16.09 -0.46 10.58
N LYS A 109 16.46 0.02 9.40
CA LYS A 109 17.63 0.87 9.20
C LYS A 109 17.27 2.01 8.28
N PHE A 110 17.70 3.22 8.66
CA PHE A 110 17.63 4.39 7.81
C PHE A 110 19.03 4.66 7.24
N VAL A 111 19.15 4.72 5.92
CA VAL A 111 20.42 4.97 5.23
C VAL A 111 20.40 6.39 4.70
N ASN A 112 21.21 7.28 5.29
CA ASN A 112 21.36 8.64 4.80
C ASN A 112 22.30 8.65 3.58
N VAL A 113 21.75 8.87 2.39
CA VAL A 113 22.52 9.05 1.15
C VAL A 113 22.91 10.52 1.03
N SER A 114 24.01 10.89 1.71
CA SER A 114 24.37 12.31 1.93
C SER A 114 24.66 13.13 0.67
N LYS A 115 24.93 12.48 -0.46
CA LYS A 115 25.13 13.13 -1.77
C LYS A 115 23.89 13.07 -2.67
N GLY A 116 22.80 12.49 -2.16
CA GLY A 116 21.56 12.35 -2.91
C GLY A 116 20.94 13.70 -3.23
N GLU A 117 20.60 13.88 -4.50
CA GLU A 117 19.89 15.06 -4.98
C GLU A 117 18.83 14.60 -5.99
N GLU A 118 17.60 15.07 -5.79
CA GLU A 118 16.51 14.77 -6.71
C GLU A 118 16.62 15.60 -7.98
N THR A 119 16.52 14.94 -9.11
CA THR A 119 16.52 15.53 -10.44
C THR A 119 15.20 15.25 -11.13
N LYS A 120 14.63 16.29 -11.75
CA LYS A 120 13.36 16.17 -12.46
C LYS A 120 13.56 15.54 -13.84
N VAL A 121 12.77 14.52 -14.15
CA VAL A 121 12.74 13.86 -15.46
C VAL A 121 11.31 13.80 -15.97
N GLY A 122 11.01 14.66 -16.96
CA GLY A 122 9.65 14.84 -17.46
C GLY A 122 8.72 15.33 -16.34
N SER A 123 7.69 14.54 -16.03
CA SER A 123 6.74 14.77 -14.93
C SER A 123 7.08 14.01 -13.64
N SER A 124 8.25 13.38 -13.56
CA SER A 124 8.68 12.53 -12.43
C SER A 124 10.03 12.98 -11.88
N TRP A 125 10.55 12.27 -10.87
CA TRP A 125 11.79 12.58 -10.17
C TRP A 125 12.67 11.33 -10.01
N MET A 126 13.98 11.56 -9.93
CA MET A 126 15.01 10.53 -9.81
C MET A 126 16.16 11.04 -8.94
N ASN A 127 16.74 10.15 -8.14
CA ASN A 127 17.96 10.38 -7.38
C ASN A 127 18.95 9.24 -7.65
N MET A 128 20.00 9.51 -8.43
CA MET A 128 20.96 8.49 -8.85
C MET A 128 21.84 7.97 -7.73
N GLU A 129 22.13 8.78 -6.71
CA GLU A 129 22.92 8.30 -5.56
C GLU A 129 22.11 7.29 -4.73
N GLU A 130 20.79 7.48 -4.62
CA GLU A 130 19.90 6.49 -4.02
C GLU A 130 19.82 5.21 -4.88
N VAL A 131 19.77 5.34 -6.21
CA VAL A 131 19.85 4.17 -7.11
C VAL A 131 21.12 3.36 -6.83
N HIS A 132 22.28 4.02 -6.72
CA HIS A 132 23.53 3.36 -6.38
C HIS A 132 23.50 2.70 -4.99
N ALA A 133 22.90 3.36 -3.99
CA ALA A 133 22.74 2.80 -2.66
C ALA A 133 21.89 1.52 -2.68
N VAL A 134 20.75 1.54 -3.36
CA VAL A 134 19.87 0.37 -3.56
C VAL A 134 20.61 -0.75 -4.28
N MET A 135 21.34 -0.44 -5.36
CA MET A 135 22.15 -1.44 -6.07
C MET A 135 23.16 -2.14 -5.15
N ASN A 136 23.83 -1.38 -4.28
CA ASN A 136 24.77 -1.95 -3.32
C ASN A 136 24.07 -2.82 -2.27
N LEU A 137 22.92 -2.40 -1.76
CA LEU A 137 22.12 -3.22 -0.85
C LEU A 137 21.72 -4.55 -1.50
N VAL A 138 21.20 -4.51 -2.73
CA VAL A 138 20.82 -5.71 -3.46
C VAL A 138 22.04 -6.60 -3.70
N ARG A 139 23.13 -6.04 -4.24
CA ARG A 139 24.35 -6.79 -4.57
C ARG A 139 24.92 -7.55 -3.37
N TYR A 140 25.01 -6.89 -2.21
CA TYR A 140 25.73 -7.44 -1.07
C TYR A 140 24.84 -8.18 -0.05
N TYR A 141 23.55 -7.85 0.04
CA TYR A 141 22.68 -8.39 1.10
C TYR A 141 21.46 -9.17 0.60
N TYR A 142 20.91 -8.80 -0.56
CA TYR A 142 19.60 -9.31 -1.00
C TYR A 142 19.64 -10.11 -2.30
N LYS A 143 20.80 -10.28 -2.94
CA LYS A 143 20.94 -11.00 -4.22
C LYS A 143 20.28 -12.38 -4.21
N THR A 144 20.28 -13.07 -3.07
CA THR A 144 19.72 -14.43 -2.91
C THR A 144 18.57 -14.48 -1.91
N LYS A 145 17.96 -13.34 -1.56
CA LYS A 145 16.88 -13.25 -0.58
C LYS A 145 15.62 -12.72 -1.25
N ASP A 146 14.48 -13.00 -0.64
CA ASP A 146 13.23 -12.33 -0.98
C ASP A 146 13.31 -10.86 -0.53
N PHE A 147 13.17 -9.94 -1.48
CA PHE A 147 13.15 -8.51 -1.22
C PHE A 147 12.25 -7.79 -2.23
N CYS A 148 11.83 -6.59 -1.85
CA CYS A 148 11.10 -5.65 -2.67
C CYS A 148 11.73 -4.26 -2.52
N VAL A 149 11.74 -3.48 -3.59
CA VAL A 149 12.08 -2.05 -3.58
C VAL A 149 10.82 -1.26 -3.91
N ILE A 150 10.48 -0.26 -3.10
CA ILE A 150 9.33 0.61 -3.30
C ILE A 150 9.84 2.04 -3.46
N THR A 151 9.36 2.78 -4.46
CA THR A 151 9.73 4.18 -4.64
C THR A 151 8.52 5.02 -5.07
N PRO A 152 8.38 6.27 -4.61
CA PRO A 152 7.21 7.10 -4.97
C PRO A 152 7.17 7.51 -6.44
N TYR A 153 8.29 7.47 -7.16
CA TYR A 153 8.40 8.03 -8.51
C TYR A 153 8.67 6.98 -9.58
N ASP A 154 7.91 7.00 -10.68
CA ASP A 154 8.10 6.09 -11.80
C ASP A 154 9.46 6.24 -12.50
N ALA A 155 10.01 7.46 -12.58
CA ALA A 155 11.36 7.65 -13.12
C ALA A 155 12.42 6.98 -12.24
N GLN A 156 12.30 7.10 -10.91
CA GLN A 156 13.18 6.41 -9.97
C GLN A 156 13.02 4.89 -10.08
N ARG A 157 11.79 4.37 -10.16
CA ARG A 157 11.52 2.93 -10.38
C ARG A 157 12.24 2.41 -11.61
N GLY A 158 12.07 3.10 -12.74
CA GLY A 158 12.72 2.75 -14.00
C GLY A 158 14.24 2.81 -13.92
N ALA A 159 14.80 3.81 -13.24
CA ALA A 159 16.25 3.96 -13.05
C ALA A 159 16.83 2.81 -12.22
N ILE A 160 16.16 2.42 -11.13
CA ILE A 160 16.56 1.28 -10.30
C ILE A 160 16.51 -0.03 -11.10
N GLN A 161 15.39 -0.31 -11.78
CA GLN A 161 15.23 -1.54 -12.57
C GLN A 161 16.29 -1.66 -13.67
N LYS A 162 16.52 -0.57 -14.41
CA LYS A 162 17.53 -0.54 -15.48
C LYS A 162 18.93 -0.80 -14.93
N SER A 163 19.26 -0.21 -13.79
CA SER A 163 20.60 -0.31 -13.20
C SER A 163 20.86 -1.69 -12.60
N LEU A 164 19.87 -2.28 -11.92
CA LEU A 164 19.93 -3.66 -11.44
C LEU A 164 20.08 -4.65 -12.59
N LYS A 165 19.27 -4.50 -13.65
CA LYS A 165 19.32 -5.35 -14.84
C LYS A 165 20.67 -5.28 -15.56
N ALA A 166 21.23 -4.06 -15.72
CA ALA A 166 22.54 -3.87 -16.33
C ALA A 166 23.68 -4.51 -15.50
N ALA A 167 23.46 -4.69 -14.20
CA ALA A 167 24.42 -5.29 -13.28
C ALA A 167 24.21 -6.80 -13.03
N ASP A 168 23.31 -7.44 -13.78
CA ASP A 168 22.91 -8.84 -13.60
C ASP A 168 22.45 -9.15 -12.15
N LEU A 169 21.62 -8.26 -11.60
CA LEU A 169 20.98 -8.38 -10.28
C LEU A 169 19.47 -8.57 -10.44
N PRO A 170 18.78 -9.18 -9.44
CA PRO A 170 17.33 -9.28 -9.45
C PRO A 170 16.69 -7.89 -9.57
N TRP A 171 15.86 -7.68 -10.59
CA TRP A 171 15.33 -6.35 -10.98
C TRP A 171 13.80 -6.31 -11.10
N ASP A 172 13.13 -7.45 -11.04
CA ASP A 172 11.67 -7.55 -11.22
C ASP A 172 10.88 -7.11 -9.98
N MET A 173 11.55 -6.94 -8.83
CA MET A 173 10.93 -6.63 -7.53
C MET A 173 11.00 -5.14 -7.19
N VAL A 174 10.73 -4.25 -8.14
CA VAL A 174 10.77 -2.78 -7.95
C VAL A 174 9.43 -2.18 -8.34
N TYR A 175 8.74 -1.57 -7.37
CA TYR A 175 7.37 -1.11 -7.48
C TYR A 175 7.23 0.37 -7.12
N ASN A 176 6.15 0.98 -7.58
CA ASN A 176 5.69 2.25 -7.02
C ASN A 176 4.71 1.98 -5.86
N VAL A 177 4.45 2.98 -5.02
CA VAL A 177 3.60 2.82 -3.82
C VAL A 177 2.20 2.31 -4.20
N ASP A 178 1.61 2.88 -5.26
CA ASP A 178 0.26 2.52 -5.72
C ASP A 178 0.17 1.04 -6.15
N SER A 179 1.20 0.53 -6.85
CA SER A 179 1.24 -0.86 -7.32
C SER A 179 1.57 -1.89 -6.23
N PHE A 180 2.05 -1.46 -5.07
CA PHE A 180 2.40 -2.36 -3.96
C PHE A 180 1.30 -2.51 -2.91
N GLN A 181 0.23 -1.71 -2.96
CA GLN A 181 -0.84 -1.78 -1.96
C GLN A 181 -1.47 -3.18 -1.89
N GLY A 182 -1.77 -3.65 -0.68
CA GLY A 182 -2.29 -5.00 -0.42
C GLY A 182 -1.22 -6.11 -0.43
N THR A 183 -0.04 -5.84 -1.00
CA THR A 183 1.07 -6.81 -1.13
C THR A 183 1.93 -6.84 0.14
N SER A 184 2.72 -7.91 0.33
CA SER A 184 3.69 -8.04 1.42
C SER A 184 4.97 -8.69 0.93
N ALA A 185 6.11 -8.25 1.45
CA ALA A 185 7.42 -8.86 1.20
C ALA A 185 8.20 -8.99 2.51
N THR A 186 9.14 -9.95 2.56
CA THR A 186 9.91 -10.22 3.78
C THR A 186 10.91 -9.09 4.09
N ASN A 187 11.54 -8.52 3.06
CA ASN A 187 12.46 -7.40 3.18
C ASN A 187 12.02 -6.30 2.21
N ILE A 188 11.94 -5.06 2.67
CA ILE A 188 11.52 -3.92 1.87
C ILE A 188 12.62 -2.85 1.96
N ALA A 189 13.12 -2.41 0.81
CA ALA A 189 13.88 -1.18 0.68
C ALA A 189 12.94 -0.10 0.14
N VAL A 190 12.93 1.06 0.79
CA VAL A 190 12.19 2.24 0.36
C VAL A 190 13.20 3.32 0.01
#